data_AF-A0A932GLI2-F1
#
_entry.id   AF-A0A932GLI2-F1
#
_cell.length_a   1.000
_cell.length_b   1.000
_cell.length_c   1.000
_cell.angle_alpha   90.00
_cell.angle_beta   90.00
_cell.angle_gamma   90.00
#
_symmetry.space_group_name_H-M   'P 1'
#
loop_
_entity.id
_entity.type
_entity.pdbx_description
1 polymer ?
#
loop_
_entity_poly.entity_id
_entity_poly.type
_entity_poly.pdbx_seq_one_letter_code
_entity_poly.pdbx_strand_id
1 'polypeptide(L)'
;MARFTDRVIRAAKLDVHLYEEVEADREALRPAMAVVVLSSLAAGVGSIGRGGPGGIVIGTIAALIGWYVWAYLTYFIGTRILPEPRTHADHGQLLRTIGFSSSPGLIRVFGVIPGLTGPVFLVAAVWMLVAMVIAVKQAL
;
A
#
# COMPACT_ATOMS: atom_id res chain seq x y z
N MET A 1 -4.27 -17.94 -6.89
CA MET A 1 -3.40 -16.96 -7.59
C MET A 1 -4.16 -15.96 -8.44
N ALA A 2 -5.05 -16.37 -9.36
CA ALA A 2 -5.82 -15.43 -10.21
C ALA A 2 -6.54 -14.31 -9.42
N ARG A 3 -7.18 -14.66 -8.29
CA ARG A 3 -7.86 -13.68 -7.41
C ARG A 3 -6.92 -12.67 -6.74
N PHE A 4 -5.69 -13.04 -6.41
CA PHE A 4 -4.74 -12.11 -5.78
C PHE A 4 -4.21 -11.09 -6.80
N THR A 5 -3.74 -11.59 -7.94
CA THR A 5 -3.22 -10.73 -9.02
C THR A 5 -4.29 -9.80 -9.56
N ASP A 6 -5.53 -10.28 -9.72
CA ASP A 6 -6.67 -9.44 -10.10
C ASP A 6 -6.90 -8.29 -9.12
N ARG A 7 -6.93 -8.59 -7.81
CA ARG A 7 -7.04 -7.56 -6.77
C ARG A 7 -5.87 -6.56 -6.83
N VAL A 8 -4.64 -7.01 -7.03
CA VAL A 8 -3.48 -6.10 -7.17
C VAL A 8 -3.62 -5.18 -8.38
N ILE A 9 -4.04 -5.71 -9.52
CA ILE A 9 -4.24 -4.93 -10.75
C ILE A 9 -5.38 -3.92 -10.56
N ARG A 10 -6.52 -4.35 -9.99
CA ARG A 10 -7.65 -3.47 -9.70
C ARG A 10 -7.29 -2.37 -8.71
N ALA A 11 -6.48 -2.67 -7.69
CA ALA A 11 -5.97 -1.68 -6.74
C ALA A 11 -5.07 -0.66 -7.44
N ALA A 12 -4.16 -1.14 -8.31
CA ALA A 12 -3.32 -0.28 -9.12
C ALA A 12 -4.16 0.59 -10.06
N LYS A 13 -5.25 0.06 -10.63
CA LYS A 13 -6.21 0.81 -11.46
C LYS A 13 -7.13 1.74 -10.67
N LEU A 14 -6.97 1.86 -9.35
CA LEU A 14 -7.77 2.70 -8.46
C LEU A 14 -9.26 2.33 -8.47
N ASP A 15 -9.58 1.04 -8.64
CA ASP A 15 -10.96 0.55 -8.57
C ASP A 15 -11.50 0.69 -7.14
N VAL A 16 -12.48 1.57 -6.98
CA VAL A 16 -13.10 1.89 -5.69
C VAL A 16 -13.76 0.66 -5.06
N HIS A 17 -14.46 -0.16 -5.86
CA HIS A 17 -15.16 -1.34 -5.37
C HIS A 17 -14.21 -2.38 -4.79
N LEU A 18 -12.98 -2.43 -5.28
CA LEU A 18 -11.99 -3.31 -4.68
C LEU A 18 -11.69 -2.93 -3.23
N TYR A 19 -11.58 -1.63 -2.94
CA TYR A 19 -11.26 -1.19 -1.58
C TYR A 19 -12.38 -1.59 -0.62
N GLU A 20 -13.65 -1.44 -1.02
CA GLU A 20 -14.81 -1.95 -0.27
C GLU A 20 -14.77 -3.49 -0.12
N GLU A 21 -14.41 -4.23 -1.18
CA GLU A 21 -14.29 -5.69 -1.14
C GLU A 21 -13.24 -6.17 -0.14
N VAL A 22 -12.04 -5.56 -0.12
CA VAL A 22 -10.94 -5.97 0.78
C VAL A 22 -11.16 -5.46 2.20
N GLU A 23 -11.91 -4.37 2.36
CA GLU A 23 -12.38 -3.88 3.64
C GLU A 23 -13.33 -4.89 4.30
N ALA A 24 -14.29 -5.45 3.56
CA ALA A 24 -15.21 -6.47 4.06
C ALA A 24 -14.54 -7.84 4.28
N ASP A 25 -13.51 -8.17 3.50
CA ASP A 25 -12.85 -9.49 3.50
C ASP A 25 -11.75 -9.58 4.57
N ARG A 26 -12.02 -10.25 5.70
CA ARG A 26 -11.05 -10.43 6.80
C ARG A 26 -9.82 -11.24 6.39
N GLU A 27 -9.92 -12.09 5.37
CA GLU A 27 -8.79 -12.88 4.87
C GLU A 27 -7.85 -12.05 4.00
N ALA A 28 -8.27 -10.85 3.58
CA ALA A 28 -7.48 -9.95 2.73
C ALA A 28 -6.27 -9.33 3.45
N LEU A 29 -6.12 -9.50 4.77
CA LEU A 29 -4.98 -8.96 5.51
C LEU A 29 -3.64 -9.55 5.06
N ARG A 30 -3.57 -10.86 4.85
CA ARG A 30 -2.34 -11.52 4.37
C ARG A 30 -1.97 -11.06 2.95
N PRO A 31 -2.91 -11.03 1.98
CA PRO A 31 -2.71 -10.36 0.70
C PRO A 31 -2.22 -8.91 0.81
N ALA A 32 -2.84 -8.10 1.68
CA ALA A 32 -2.46 -6.70 1.86
C ALA A 32 -1.01 -6.57 2.33
N MET A 33 -0.59 -7.36 3.32
CA MET A 33 0.81 -7.43 3.75
C MET A 33 1.74 -7.81 2.59
N ALA A 34 1.36 -8.80 1.77
CA ALA A 34 2.16 -9.22 0.62
C ALA A 34 2.32 -8.07 -0.39
N VAL A 35 1.28 -7.27 -0.66
CA VAL A 35 1.39 -6.09 -1.53
C VAL A 35 2.39 -5.08 -0.97
N VAL A 36 2.35 -4.79 0.34
CA VAL A 36 3.29 -3.87 0.97
C VAL A 36 4.73 -4.39 0.87
N VAL A 37 4.95 -5.68 1.15
CA VAL A 37 6.26 -6.32 1.00
C VAL A 37 6.76 -6.20 -0.43
N LEU A 38 5.96 -6.62 -1.42
CA LEU A 38 6.35 -6.60 -2.82
C LEU A 38 6.65 -5.18 -3.32
N SER A 39 5.83 -4.21 -2.91
CA SER A 39 6.03 -2.78 -3.23
C SER A 39 7.31 -2.23 -2.60
N SER A 40 7.61 -2.64 -1.35
CA SER A 40 8.84 -2.25 -0.65
C SER A 40 10.08 -2.87 -1.28
N LEU A 41 10.00 -4.15 -1.66
CA LEU A 41 11.05 -4.83 -2.41
C LEU A 41 11.28 -4.14 -3.76
N ALA A 42 10.23 -3.79 -4.50
CA ALA A 42 10.30 -3.06 -5.77
C ALA A 42 11.03 -1.71 -5.61
N ALA A 43 10.80 -1.01 -4.49
CA ALA A 43 11.56 0.20 -4.14
C ALA A 43 13.05 -0.08 -3.86
N GLY A 44 13.33 -1.22 -3.22
CA GLY A 44 14.69 -1.67 -2.88
C GLY A 44 15.51 -2.16 -4.07
N VAL A 45 14.88 -2.70 -5.14
CA VAL A 45 15.62 -3.22 -6.30
C VAL A 45 16.46 -2.12 -6.98
N GLY A 46 15.95 -0.88 -7.02
CA GLY A 46 16.70 0.27 -7.56
C GLY A 46 17.85 0.75 -6.66
N SER A 47 17.92 0.31 -5.40
CA SER A 47 18.94 0.75 -4.41
C SER A 47 19.98 -0.33 -4.07
N ILE A 48 19.87 -1.54 -4.65
CA ILE A 48 20.82 -2.65 -4.48
C ILE A 48 22.27 -2.19 -4.69
N GLY A 49 22.51 -1.29 -5.65
CA GLY A 49 23.84 -0.75 -5.93
C GLY A 49 24.43 0.20 -4.88
N ARG A 50 23.66 0.67 -3.89
CA ARG A 50 24.11 1.64 -2.87
C ARG A 50 24.12 1.10 -1.43
N GLY A 51 23.33 0.08 -1.11
CA GLY A 51 23.15 -0.42 0.28
C GLY A 51 23.21 -1.94 0.46
N GLY A 52 23.41 -2.71 -0.61
CA GLY A 52 23.49 -4.17 -0.56
C GLY A 52 22.20 -4.87 -0.09
N PRO A 53 22.22 -6.21 0.08
CA PRO A 53 21.04 -7.00 0.47
C PRO A 53 20.49 -6.63 1.86
N GLY A 54 21.35 -6.20 2.79
CA GLY A 54 20.94 -5.80 4.14
C GLY A 54 20.02 -4.58 4.15
N GLY A 55 20.26 -3.61 3.26
CA GLY A 55 19.40 -2.43 3.12
C GLY A 55 17.98 -2.75 2.67
N ILE A 56 17.80 -3.77 1.82
CA ILE A 56 16.48 -4.22 1.37
C ILE A 56 15.68 -4.82 2.53
N VAL A 57 16.33 -5.67 3.34
CA VAL A 57 15.67 -6.34 4.47
C VAL A 57 15.24 -5.30 5.51
N ILE A 58 16.16 -4.43 5.92
CA ILE A 58 15.87 -3.37 6.90
C ILE A 58 14.78 -2.43 6.37
N GLY A 59 14.88 -2.03 5.09
CA GLY A 59 13.88 -1.17 4.44
C GLY A 59 12.49 -1.80 4.38
N THR A 60 12.41 -3.10 4.11
CA THR A 60 11.12 -3.82 4.07
C THR A 60 10.49 -3.93 5.45
N ILE A 61 11.28 -4.23 6.49
CA ILE A 61 10.81 -4.25 7.87
C ILE A 61 10.32 -2.86 8.29
N ALA A 62 11.11 -1.82 8.03
CA ALA A 62 10.73 -0.44 8.31
C ALA A 62 9.45 -0.02 7.58
N ALA A 63 9.26 -0.46 6.33
CA ALA A 63 8.06 -0.19 5.55
C ALA A 63 6.82 -0.89 6.14
N LEU A 64 6.94 -2.14 6.59
CA LEU A 64 5.84 -2.86 7.25
C LEU A 64 5.45 -2.21 8.58
N ILE A 65 6.43 -1.83 9.40
CA ILE A 65 6.19 -1.12 10.66
C ILE A 65 5.54 0.23 10.38
N GLY A 66 6.10 1.01 9.46
CA GLY A 66 5.56 2.32 9.06
C GLY A 66 4.13 2.23 8.53
N TRP A 67 3.84 1.23 7.70
CA TRP A 67 2.50 0.95 7.19
C TRP A 67 1.52 0.64 8.32
N TYR A 68 1.88 -0.25 9.24
CA TYR A 68 1.04 -0.60 10.38
C TYR A 68 0.77 0.62 11.29
N VAL A 69 1.82 1.36 11.65
CA VAL A 69 1.72 2.57 12.47
C VAL A 69 0.84 3.62 11.77
N TRP A 70 1.02 3.82 10.47
CA TRP A 70 0.23 4.78 9.70
C TRP A 70 -1.24 4.37 9.59
N ALA A 71 -1.53 3.09 9.36
CA ALA A 71 -2.90 2.58 9.35
C ALA A 71 -3.58 2.76 10.72
N TYR A 72 -2.85 2.52 11.81
CA TYR A 72 -3.34 2.75 13.17
C TYR A 72 -3.59 4.24 13.46
N LEU A 73 -2.66 5.12 13.09
CA LEU A 73 -2.82 6.57 13.22
C LEU A 73 -4.02 7.07 12.41
N THR A 74 -4.16 6.63 11.17
CA THR A 74 -5.29 7.00 10.30
C THR A 74 -6.61 6.55 10.90
N TYR A 75 -6.67 5.32 11.42
CA TYR A 75 -7.83 4.80 12.14
C TYR A 75 -8.16 5.66 13.36
N PHE A 76 -7.15 5.97 14.18
CA PHE A 76 -7.34 6.76 15.40
C PHE A 76 -7.84 8.18 15.07
N ILE A 77 -7.27 8.83 14.06
CA ILE A 77 -7.68 10.16 13.63
C ILE A 77 -9.12 10.13 13.07
N GLY A 78 -9.40 9.24 12.12
CA GLY A 78 -10.70 9.17 11.44
C GLY A 78 -11.85 8.72 12.35
N THR A 79 -11.60 7.88 13.35
CA THR A 79 -12.67 7.36 14.22
C THR A 79 -12.81 8.09 15.55
N ARG A 80 -11.73 8.65 16.11
CA ARG A 80 -11.75 9.27 17.45
C ARG A 80 -11.64 10.79 17.44
N ILE A 81 -10.92 11.38 16.48
CA ILE A 81 -10.70 12.83 16.41
C ILE A 81 -11.72 13.48 15.47
N LEU A 82 -12.04 12.83 14.34
CA LEU A 82 -12.99 13.30 13.34
C LEU A 82 -14.13 12.28 13.09
N PRO A 83 -14.88 11.86 14.13
CA PRO A 83 -15.95 10.89 13.95
C PRO A 83 -17.07 11.45 13.07
N GLU A 84 -17.31 10.86 11.90
CA GLU A 84 -18.53 11.11 11.15
C GLU A 84 -19.63 10.13 11.63
N PRO A 85 -20.92 10.52 11.60
CA PRO A 85 -22.02 9.65 12.03
C PRO A 85 -22.13 8.31 11.28
N ARG A 86 -21.42 8.18 10.15
CA ARG A 86 -21.35 6.97 9.31
C ARG A 86 -20.05 6.18 9.48
N THR A 87 -19.07 6.69 10.25
CA THR A 87 -17.77 6.03 10.40
C THR A 87 -17.90 4.77 11.24
N HIS A 88 -17.98 3.63 10.56
CA HIS A 88 -18.03 2.29 11.15
C HIS A 88 -16.77 1.48 10.79
N ALA A 89 -15.62 2.15 10.84
CA ALA A 89 -14.34 1.56 10.49
C ALA A 89 -13.68 0.85 11.68
N ASP A 90 -13.22 -0.37 11.47
CA ASP A 90 -12.31 -1.11 12.35
C ASP A 90 -10.86 -0.91 11.87
N HIS A 91 -9.91 -0.97 12.79
CA HIS A 91 -8.48 -0.88 12.49
C HIS A 91 -8.06 -1.90 11.41
N GLY A 92 -8.61 -3.12 11.46
CA GLY A 92 -8.32 -4.15 10.48
C GLY A 92 -8.81 -3.80 9.06
N GLN A 93 -9.91 -3.05 8.93
CA GLN A 93 -10.45 -2.60 7.64
C GLN A 93 -9.48 -1.63 6.96
N LEU A 94 -9.04 -0.59 7.68
CA LEU A 94 -8.05 0.35 7.17
C LEU A 94 -6.73 -0.32 6.84
N LEU A 95 -6.26 -1.23 7.69
CA LEU A 95 -4.99 -1.94 7.43
C LEU A 95 -5.05 -2.68 6.09
N ARG A 96 -6.18 -3.36 5.79
CA ARG A 96 -6.38 -4.07 4.53
C ARG A 96 -6.42 -3.13 3.32
N THR A 97 -7.24 -2.07 3.35
CA THR A 97 -7.36 -1.14 2.21
C THR A 97 -6.07 -0.37 1.94
N ILE A 98 -5.40 0.11 3.00
CA ILE A 98 -4.11 0.81 2.90
C ILE A 98 -3.00 -0.13 2.39
N GLY A 99 -3.02 -1.41 2.76
CA GLY A 99 -2.04 -2.35 2.21
C GLY A 99 -2.20 -2.52 0.70
N PHE A 100 -3.44 -2.63 0.21
CA PHE A 100 -3.72 -2.70 -1.23
C PHE A 100 -3.42 -1.40 -1.97
N SER A 101 -3.53 -0.23 -1.32
CA SER A 101 -3.18 1.07 -1.93
C SER A 101 -1.69 1.19 -2.28
N SER A 102 -0.86 0.28 -1.77
CA SER A 102 0.56 0.18 -2.13
C SER A 102 0.83 -0.54 -3.46
N SER A 103 -0.19 -1.11 -4.10
CA SER A 103 -0.09 -1.85 -5.37
C SER A 103 0.52 -1.04 -6.53
N PRO A 104 0.18 0.24 -6.75
CA PRO A 104 0.84 1.05 -7.77
C PRO A 104 2.36 1.11 -7.62
N GLY A 105 2.86 1.05 -6.38
CA GLY A 105 4.28 1.10 -6.07
C GLY A 105 5.11 -0.06 -6.62
N LEU A 106 4.47 -1.14 -7.09
CA LEU A 106 5.14 -2.24 -7.79
C LEU A 106 5.83 -1.79 -9.08
N ILE A 107 5.35 -0.71 -9.71
CA ILE A 107 5.97 -0.14 -10.92
C ILE A 107 7.43 0.31 -10.67
N ARG A 108 7.82 0.54 -9.40
CA ARG A 108 9.19 0.91 -9.01
C ARG A 108 10.25 -0.12 -9.41
N VAL A 109 9.85 -1.36 -9.70
CA VAL A 109 10.76 -2.38 -10.25
C VAL A 109 11.41 -1.93 -11.57
N PHE A 110 10.72 -1.12 -12.38
CA PHE A 110 11.29 -0.55 -13.61
C PHE A 110 12.35 0.52 -13.35
N GLY A 111 12.50 1.00 -12.11
CA GLY A 111 13.55 1.93 -11.70
C GLY A 111 14.96 1.34 -11.77
N VAL A 112 15.12 0.05 -12.06
CA VAL A 112 16.40 -0.60 -12.38
C VAL A 112 16.97 -0.12 -13.72
N ILE A 113 16.11 0.35 -14.62
CA ILE A 113 16.54 0.87 -15.93
C ILE A 113 17.25 2.22 -15.72
N PRO A 114 18.51 2.36 -16.17
CA PRO A 114 19.24 3.63 -16.05
C PRO A 114 18.45 4.80 -16.67
N GLY A 115 18.36 5.91 -15.94
CA GLY A 115 17.61 7.10 -16.37
C GLY A 115 16.11 7.08 -16.03
N LEU A 116 15.51 5.93 -15.69
CA LEU A 116 14.08 5.85 -15.34
C LEU A 116 13.79 5.89 -13.84
N THR A 117 14.80 5.73 -12.97
CA THR A 117 14.60 5.68 -11.51
C THR A 117 13.83 6.89 -10.97
N GLY A 118 14.26 8.12 -11.31
CA GLY A 118 13.60 9.35 -10.83
C GLY A 118 12.13 9.45 -11.27
N PRO A 119 11.85 9.42 -12.59
CA PRO A 119 10.48 9.49 -13.11
C PRO A 119 9.55 8.38 -12.58
N VAL A 120 10.01 7.12 -12.56
CA VAL A 120 9.20 5.99 -12.09
C VAL A 120 8.85 6.14 -10.61
N PHE A 121 9.79 6.58 -9.77
CA PHE A 121 9.53 6.79 -8.35
C PHE A 121 8.57 7.96 -8.11
N LEU A 122 8.68 9.03 -8.90
CA LEU A 122 7.74 10.16 -8.83
C LEU A 122 6.33 9.73 -9.20
N VAL A 123 6.17 9.03 -10.33
CA VAL A 123 4.88 8.50 -10.78
C VAL A 123 4.30 7.55 -9.74
N ALA A 124 5.11 6.62 -9.22
CA ALA A 124 4.69 5.70 -8.17
C ALA A 124 4.24 6.44 -6.90
N ALA A 125 4.97 7.48 -6.47
CA ALA A 125 4.61 8.25 -5.28
C ALA A 125 3.26 8.95 -5.44
N VAL A 126 3.05 9.67 -6.55
CA VAL A 126 1.77 10.34 -6.82
C VAL A 126 0.63 9.32 -6.91
N TRP A 127 0.87 8.21 -7.62
CA TRP A 127 -0.14 7.17 -7.81
C TRP A 127 -0.51 6.47 -6.50
N MET A 128 0.48 6.14 -5.67
CA MET A 128 0.25 5.57 -4.34
C MET A 128 -0.47 6.56 -3.42
N LEU A 129 -0.18 7.86 -3.49
CA LEU A 129 -0.90 8.87 -2.72
C LEU A 129 -2.38 8.93 -3.12
N VAL A 130 -2.69 8.90 -4.42
CA VAL A 130 -4.09 8.87 -4.89
C VAL A 130 -4.78 7.59 -4.44
N ALA A 131 -4.13 6.44 -4.61
CA ALA A 131 -4.65 5.15 -4.13
C ALA A 131 -4.93 5.17 -2.62
N MET A 132 -4.04 5.79 -1.85
CA MET A 132 -4.16 5.92 -0.40
C MET A 132 -5.39 6.73 0.00
N VAL A 133 -5.60 7.89 -0.62
CA VAL A 133 -6.77 8.73 -0.34
C VAL A 133 -8.06 7.99 -0.63
N ILE A 134 -8.13 7.27 -1.76
CA ILE A 134 -9.29 6.46 -2.12
C ILE A 134 -9.51 5.33 -1.09
N ALA A 135 -8.45 4.58 -0.76
CA ALA A 135 -8.52 3.47 0.19
C ALA A 135 -9.00 3.90 1.59
N VAL A 136 -8.50 5.03 2.09
CA VAL A 136 -8.90 5.59 3.39
C VAL A 136 -10.35 6.08 3.33
N LYS A 137 -10.74 6.75 2.24
CA LYS A 137 -12.12 7.24 2.07
C LYS A 137 -13.15 6.10 2.00
N GLN A 138 -12.78 4.95 1.43
CA GLN A 138 -13.70 3.80 1.41
C GLN A 138 -13.74 3.08 2.75
N ALA A 139 -12.63 3.07 3.49
CA ALA A 139 -12.56 2.36 4.76
C ALA A 139 -13.10 3.15 5.96
N LEU A 140 -13.34 4.46 5.83
CA LEU A 140 -13.89 5.36 6.85
C LEU A 140 -15.34 5.71 6.55
#